data_AF-K1SMB4-F1
#
_entry.id   AF-K1SMB4-F1
#
_cell.length_a   1.000
_cell.length_b   1.000
_cell.length_c   1.000
_cell.angle_alpha   90.00
_cell.angle_beta   90.00
_cell.angle_gamma   90.00
#
_symmetry.space_group_name_H-M   'P 1'
#
loop_
_entity.id
_entity.type
_entity.pdbx_description
1 polymer ?
#
loop_
_entity_poly.entity_id
_entity_poly.type
_entity_poly.pdbx_seq_one_letter_code
_entity_poly.pdbx_strand_id
1 'polypeptide(L)'
;DAARDGVYYLFEGSSIHFSFQEMFQHLFGATGFGGGVSLVLGVLVAIIFAGLIAAFFAYLIGLPVLRLKSDYLAIATLGFAEILRAIFQWQTLGKVTNGANILKGYPTFADFNITNASGKVLFRLSAVVPILLAGICIFLIVLLINSSYGRAFKAIRDDEIAAEAMGVNLAKHKSLSFVISSFFAGVSGALFAMFATTVQAKVFTSAMTYEILLIVVIGGIGSVSGSCIASFLYIAC
;
A
#
# COMPACT_ATOMS: atom_id res chain seq x y z
N ASP A 1 7.28 11.16 28.73
CA ASP A 1 7.58 12.29 27.83
C ASP A 1 8.88 12.15 27.05
N ALA A 2 10.01 11.72 27.64
CA ALA A 2 11.27 11.53 26.88
C ALA A 2 11.22 10.52 25.70
N ALA A 3 10.31 9.53 25.72
CA ALA A 3 10.12 8.62 24.58
C ALA A 3 9.24 9.23 23.46
N ARG A 4 8.38 10.20 23.80
CA ARG A 4 7.59 10.99 22.84
C ARG A 4 8.52 11.90 22.07
N ASP A 5 9.47 12.51 22.77
CA ASP A 5 10.54 13.28 22.12
C ASP A 5 11.40 12.39 21.21
N GLY A 6 11.67 11.12 21.53
CA GLY A 6 12.49 10.25 20.68
C GLY A 6 11.91 9.96 19.28
N VAL A 7 10.59 9.74 19.17
CA VAL A 7 9.93 9.50 17.87
C VAL A 7 9.70 10.82 17.13
N TYR A 8 9.39 11.91 17.84
CA TYR A 8 9.02 13.20 17.24
C TYR A 8 10.17 14.20 17.06
N TYR A 9 11.33 14.02 17.70
CA TYR A 9 12.51 14.89 17.55
C TYR A 9 13.14 14.81 16.14
N LEU A 10 12.94 13.71 15.41
CA LEU A 10 13.34 13.60 14.00
C LEU A 10 12.34 14.26 13.02
N PHE A 11 11.21 14.75 13.52
CA PHE A 11 10.13 15.41 12.77
C PHE A 11 9.92 16.86 13.22
N GLU A 12 10.98 17.65 13.41
CA GLU A 12 10.94 19.10 13.68
C GLU A 12 10.29 19.89 12.51
N GLY A 13 8.99 19.73 12.32
CA GLY A 13 8.22 20.37 11.25
C GLY A 13 6.90 19.69 10.92
N SER A 14 6.67 18.43 11.34
CA SER A 14 5.40 17.73 11.13
C SER A 14 4.31 18.26 12.06
N SER A 15 3.30 18.92 11.49
CA SER A 15 2.09 19.38 12.21
C SER A 15 1.20 18.26 12.74
N ILE A 16 1.50 17.00 12.40
CA ILE A 16 0.73 15.82 12.84
C ILE A 16 1.58 15.02 13.84
N HIS A 17 1.32 15.21 15.12
CA HIS A 17 1.93 14.45 16.23
C HIS A 17 1.04 13.27 16.62
N PHE A 18 0.76 12.37 15.68
CA PHE A 18 -0.11 11.22 15.93
C PHE A 18 0.50 9.94 15.38
N SER A 19 0.81 9.00 16.27
CA SER A 19 1.20 7.63 15.94
C SER A 19 0.12 6.69 16.46
N PHE A 20 -0.42 5.84 15.57
CA PHE A 20 -1.40 4.82 15.96
C PHE A 20 -0.84 3.89 17.03
N GLN A 21 0.47 3.62 16.99
CA GLN A 21 1.14 2.82 18.01
C GLN A 21 1.09 3.49 19.38
N GLU A 22 1.30 4.80 19.47
CA GLU A 22 1.20 5.54 20.74
C GLU A 22 -0.23 5.59 21.27
N MET A 23 -1.22 5.74 20.38
CA MET A 23 -2.64 5.67 20.76
C MET A 23 -2.98 4.32 21.40
N PHE A 24 -2.48 3.21 20.84
CA PHE A 24 -2.69 1.89 21.42
C PHE A 24 -1.81 1.62 22.64
N GLN A 25 -0.64 2.24 22.77
CA GLN A 25 0.17 2.18 24.00
C GLN A 25 -0.52 2.87 25.19
N HIS A 26 -1.27 3.95 24.94
CA HIS A 26 -2.10 4.61 25.95
C HIS A 26 -3.30 3.76 26.38
N LEU A 27 -3.82 2.90 25.49
CA LEU A 27 -4.99 2.05 25.76
C LEU A 27 -4.62 0.69 26.39
N PHE A 28 -3.50 0.09 25.98
CA PHE A 28 -3.08 -1.26 26.38
C PHE A 28 -1.85 -1.30 27.30
N GLY A 29 -1.23 -0.15 27.58
CA GLY A 29 -0.04 -0.04 28.42
C GLY A 29 1.27 -0.12 27.64
N ALA A 30 2.27 0.67 28.07
CA ALA A 30 3.53 0.86 27.35
C ALA A 30 4.58 -0.25 27.57
N THR A 31 4.41 -1.12 28.56
CA THR A 31 5.40 -2.15 28.95
C THR A 31 4.77 -3.54 29.05
N GLY A 32 5.58 -4.58 28.80
CA GLY A 32 5.15 -5.98 28.87
C GLY A 32 4.28 -6.43 27.69
N PHE A 33 3.32 -7.32 27.95
CA PHE A 33 2.40 -7.87 26.94
C PHE A 33 1.60 -6.77 26.22
N GLY A 34 1.23 -5.68 26.92
CA GLY A 34 0.54 -4.51 26.35
C GLY A 34 1.38 -3.77 25.30
N GLY A 35 2.69 -3.65 25.52
CA GLY A 35 3.61 -3.02 24.57
C GLY A 35 3.70 -3.82 23.25
N GLY A 36 3.80 -5.15 23.33
CA GLY A 36 3.81 -6.00 22.14
C GLY A 36 2.49 -5.96 21.35
N VAL A 37 1.34 -5.99 22.05
CA VAL A 37 0.02 -5.90 21.41
C VAL A 37 -0.18 -4.53 20.75
N SER A 38 0.24 -3.45 21.40
CA SER A 38 0.09 -2.09 20.85
C SER A 38 0.89 -1.86 19.55
N LEU A 39 2.08 -2.45 19.43
CA LEU A 39 2.90 -2.42 18.21
C LEU A 39 2.21 -3.18 17.06
N VAL A 40 1.74 -4.42 17.32
CA VAL A 40 1.07 -5.25 16.30
C VAL A 40 -0.24 -4.60 15.85
N LEU A 41 -1.09 -4.19 16.79
CA LEU A 41 -2.37 -3.57 16.46
C LEU A 41 -2.17 -2.22 15.75
N GLY A 42 -1.23 -1.41 16.23
CA GLY A 42 -0.92 -0.11 15.63
C GLY A 42 -0.46 -0.22 14.19
N VAL A 43 0.42 -1.18 13.88
CA VAL A 43 0.91 -1.40 12.52
C VAL A 43 -0.18 -1.98 11.62
N LEU A 44 -0.97 -2.95 12.08
CA LEU A 44 -2.07 -3.51 11.27
C LEU A 44 -3.12 -2.44 10.92
N VAL A 45 -3.49 -1.62 11.91
CA VAL A 45 -4.42 -0.50 11.70
C VAL A 45 -3.82 0.52 10.74
N ALA A 46 -2.55 0.87 10.89
CA ALA A 46 -1.88 1.79 9.97
C ALA A 46 -1.83 1.29 8.52
N ILE A 47 -1.60 -0.01 8.32
CA ILE A 47 -1.60 -0.63 6.97
C ILE A 47 -2.99 -0.57 6.34
N ILE A 48 -4.05 -0.87 7.11
CA ILE A 48 -5.43 -0.76 6.62
C ILE A 48 -5.76 0.69 6.29
N PHE A 49 -5.39 1.65 7.14
CA PHE A 49 -5.57 3.08 6.87
C PHE A 49 -4.82 3.54 5.62
N ALA A 50 -3.59 3.06 5.39
CA ALA A 50 -2.85 3.35 4.16
C ALA A 50 -3.61 2.89 2.91
N GLY A 51 -4.19 1.68 2.96
CA GLY A 51 -5.06 1.16 1.91
C GLY A 51 -6.33 2.01 1.72
N LEU A 52 -7.00 2.41 2.81
CA LEU A 52 -8.21 3.22 2.75
C LEU A 52 -7.94 4.63 2.18
N ILE A 53 -6.83 5.26 2.58
CA ILE A 53 -6.43 6.57 2.04
C ILE A 53 -6.14 6.45 0.55
N ALA A 54 -5.39 5.42 0.12
CA ALA A 54 -5.13 5.17 -1.30
C ALA A 54 -6.43 4.94 -2.08
N ALA A 55 -7.36 4.16 -1.53
CA ALA A 55 -8.69 3.91 -2.11
C ALA A 55 -9.53 5.19 -2.26
N PHE A 56 -9.49 6.07 -1.25
CA PHE A 56 -10.18 7.35 -1.27
C PHE A 56 -9.66 8.28 -2.37
N PHE A 57 -8.33 8.45 -2.47
CA PHE A 57 -7.73 9.24 -3.55
C PHE A 57 -7.97 8.62 -4.92
N ALA A 58 -7.94 7.30 -5.03
CA ALA A 58 -8.28 6.60 -6.26
C ALA A 58 -9.74 6.79 -6.66
N TYR A 59 -10.68 6.83 -5.71
CA TYR A 59 -12.07 7.15 -6.02
C TYR A 59 -12.19 8.57 -6.60
N LEU A 60 -11.54 9.56 -5.99
CA LEU A 60 -11.55 10.95 -6.46
C LEU A 60 -10.94 11.11 -7.85
N ILE A 61 -9.77 10.50 -8.09
CA ILE A 61 -9.05 10.57 -9.38
C ILE A 61 -9.74 9.68 -10.44
N GLY A 62 -10.34 8.56 -10.03
CA GLY A 62 -11.02 7.62 -10.91
C GLY A 62 -12.24 8.22 -11.58
N LEU A 63 -12.95 9.15 -10.92
CA LEU A 63 -14.14 9.82 -11.49
C LEU A 63 -13.85 10.54 -12.83
N PRO A 64 -12.81 11.39 -12.96
CA PRO A 64 -12.44 11.97 -14.24
C PRO A 64 -11.68 11.00 -15.15
N VAL A 65 -10.77 10.19 -14.60
CA VAL A 65 -9.87 9.33 -15.40
C VAL A 65 -10.65 8.25 -16.15
N LEU A 66 -11.65 7.63 -15.53
CA LEU A 66 -12.46 6.57 -16.15
C LEU A 66 -13.39 7.05 -17.27
N ARG A 67 -13.45 8.36 -17.54
CA ARG A 67 -14.15 8.91 -18.71
C ARG A 67 -13.32 8.86 -20.00
N LEU A 68 -12.02 8.58 -19.89
CA LEU A 68 -11.10 8.51 -21.03
C LEU A 68 -11.08 7.10 -21.64
N LYS A 69 -10.84 7.00 -22.95
CA LYS A 69 -10.76 5.72 -23.67
C LYS A 69 -9.32 5.24 -23.84
N SER A 70 -9.11 3.93 -23.66
CA SER A 70 -7.89 3.14 -23.94
C SER A 70 -6.57 3.88 -23.65
N ASP A 71 -6.00 4.54 -24.65
CA ASP A 71 -4.63 5.06 -24.59
C ASP A 71 -4.57 6.36 -23.79
N TYR A 72 -5.64 7.16 -23.84
CA TYR A 72 -5.76 8.39 -23.05
C TYR A 72 -5.84 8.08 -21.55
N LEU A 73 -6.41 6.92 -21.17
CA LEU A 73 -6.46 6.46 -19.79
C LEU A 73 -5.03 6.25 -19.25
N ALA A 74 -4.18 5.55 -20.02
CA ALA A 74 -2.81 5.26 -19.62
C ALA A 74 -1.99 6.54 -19.45
N ILE A 75 -2.05 7.46 -20.42
CA ILE A 75 -1.35 8.75 -20.35
C ILE A 75 -1.82 9.57 -19.14
N ALA A 76 -3.13 9.62 -18.88
CA ALA A 76 -3.67 10.34 -17.73
C ALA A 76 -3.17 9.75 -16.40
N THR A 77 -3.15 8.42 -16.25
CA THR A 77 -2.68 7.78 -15.01
C THR A 77 -1.20 8.05 -14.72
N LEU A 78 -0.35 8.08 -15.76
CA LEU A 78 1.06 8.45 -15.61
C LEU A 78 1.23 9.93 -15.23
N GLY A 79 0.46 10.82 -15.84
CA GLY A 79 0.43 12.24 -15.47
C GLY A 79 0.03 12.45 -14.01
N PHE A 80 -1.03 11.77 -13.55
CA PHE A 80 -1.45 11.82 -12.14
C PHE A 80 -0.38 11.27 -11.18
N ALA A 81 0.32 10.21 -11.55
CA ALA A 81 1.42 9.68 -10.73
C ALA A 81 2.56 10.70 -10.55
N GLU A 82 2.97 11.38 -11.63
CA GLU A 82 4.03 12.39 -11.55
C GLU A 82 3.56 13.67 -10.82
N ILE A 83 2.29 14.08 -11.00
CA ILE A 83 1.70 15.19 -10.24
C ILE A 83 1.71 14.88 -8.74
N LEU A 84 1.27 13.68 -8.33
CA LEU A 84 1.29 13.28 -6.93
C LEU A 84 2.71 13.31 -6.37
N ARG A 85 3.68 12.76 -7.10
CA ARG A 85 5.10 12.82 -6.73
C ARG A 85 5.60 14.25 -6.54
N ALA A 86 5.28 15.15 -7.48
CA ALA A 86 5.65 16.56 -7.40
C ALA A 86 5.01 17.27 -6.19
N ILE A 87 3.75 16.97 -5.89
CA ILE A 87 3.04 17.50 -4.71
C ILE A 87 3.73 17.05 -3.42
N PHE A 88 4.11 15.77 -3.30
CA PHE A 88 4.81 15.28 -2.11
C PHE A 88 6.23 15.84 -1.96
N GLN A 89 6.90 16.18 -3.06
CA GLN A 89 8.21 16.84 -3.05
C GLN A 89 8.13 18.35 -2.76
N TRP A 90 6.93 18.95 -2.83
CA TRP A 90 6.77 20.37 -2.65
C TRP A 90 7.08 20.80 -1.21
N GLN A 91 8.10 21.65 -1.07
CA GLN A 91 8.61 22.13 0.22
C GLN A 91 7.55 22.86 1.07
N THR A 92 6.55 23.50 0.47
CA THR A 92 5.44 24.15 1.18
C THR A 92 4.55 23.15 1.91
N LEU A 93 4.42 21.93 1.36
CA LEU A 93 3.73 20.79 2.00
C LEU A 93 4.65 20.05 3.00
N GLY A 94 5.92 20.46 3.09
CA GLY A 94 6.93 19.85 3.96
C GLY A 94 6.60 19.88 5.45
N LYS A 95 5.71 20.78 5.89
CA LYS A 95 5.19 20.80 7.26
C LYS A 95 4.28 19.62 7.64
N VAL A 96 3.89 18.79 6.67
CA VAL A 96 3.03 17.62 6.91
C VAL A 96 3.74 16.35 6.47
N THR A 97 4.41 16.38 5.31
CA THR A 97 5.00 15.18 4.68
C THR A 97 6.51 15.11 4.80
N ASN A 98 7.16 16.08 5.46
CA ASN A 98 8.61 16.28 5.47
C ASN A 98 9.21 16.59 4.07
N GLY A 99 8.36 16.81 3.05
CA GLY A 99 8.75 17.28 1.72
C GLY A 99 9.71 16.30 1.02
N ALA A 100 10.86 16.82 0.58
CA ALA A 100 11.91 16.01 -0.05
C ALA A 100 12.82 15.27 0.95
N ASN A 101 12.65 15.49 2.26
CA ASN A 101 13.49 14.87 3.28
C ASN A 101 13.11 13.42 3.54
N ILE A 102 14.05 12.66 4.08
CA ILE A 102 13.86 11.24 4.36
C ILE A 102 13.03 11.08 5.64
N LEU A 103 11.96 10.29 5.55
CA LEU A 103 11.18 9.82 6.69
C LEU A 103 11.85 8.56 7.26
N LYS A 104 12.20 8.57 8.56
CA LYS A 104 12.79 7.44 9.31
C LYS A 104 12.22 7.38 10.72
N GLY A 105 12.43 6.26 11.44
CA GLY A 105 12.05 6.13 12.85
C GLY A 105 10.64 5.61 13.11
N TYR A 106 9.95 5.11 12.08
CA TYR A 106 8.69 4.38 12.23
C TYR A 106 8.97 2.87 12.48
N PRO A 107 8.04 2.15 13.16
CA PRO A 107 8.21 0.74 13.47
C PRO A 107 8.44 -0.09 12.20
N THR A 108 9.56 -0.79 12.17
CA THR A 108 10.02 -1.62 11.06
C THR A 108 9.77 -3.10 11.37
N PHE A 109 9.81 -3.97 10.35
CA PHE A 109 9.69 -5.42 10.55
C PHE A 109 10.70 -6.01 11.55
N ALA A 110 11.85 -5.35 11.74
CA ALA A 110 12.87 -5.69 12.71
C ALA A 110 12.42 -5.47 14.17
N ASP A 111 11.46 -4.58 14.43
CA ASP A 111 10.94 -4.28 15.77
C ASP A 111 9.94 -5.34 16.26
N PHE A 112 9.42 -6.17 15.35
CA PHE A 112 8.59 -7.34 15.67
C PHE A 112 9.37 -8.55 16.18
N ASN A 113 10.67 -8.39 16.39
CA ASN A 113 11.56 -9.49 16.69
C ASN A 113 11.65 -9.72 18.20
N ILE A 114 11.10 -10.85 18.66
CA ILE A 114 11.18 -11.25 20.08
C ILE A 114 12.64 -11.61 20.39
N THR A 115 13.31 -10.70 21.09
CA THR A 115 14.68 -10.88 21.56
C THR A 115 14.65 -11.44 22.98
N ASN A 116 15.30 -12.59 23.22
CA ASN A 116 15.50 -13.09 24.58
C ASN A 116 16.55 -12.22 25.31
N ALA A 117 16.61 -12.27 26.65
CA ALA A 117 17.49 -11.48 27.52
C ALA A 117 19.01 -11.58 27.25
N SER A 118 19.43 -12.31 26.21
CA SER A 118 20.82 -12.47 25.75
C SER A 118 21.07 -11.99 24.31
N GLY A 119 20.19 -11.16 23.73
CA GLY A 119 20.44 -10.51 22.43
C GLY A 119 20.46 -11.43 21.21
N LYS A 120 20.12 -12.72 21.37
CA LYS A 120 19.91 -13.66 20.25
C LYS A 120 18.46 -13.63 19.80
N VAL A 121 18.33 -13.38 18.51
CA VAL A 121 17.10 -13.30 17.72
C VAL A 121 16.47 -14.69 17.62
N LEU A 122 15.46 -15.01 18.42
CA LEU A 122 14.91 -16.38 18.50
C LEU A 122 13.89 -16.68 17.39
N PHE A 123 13.12 -15.68 16.95
CA PHE A 123 12.16 -15.80 15.85
C PHE A 123 12.16 -14.55 14.97
N ARG A 124 12.64 -14.67 13.73
CA ARG A 124 12.55 -13.60 12.71
C ARG A 124 11.10 -13.44 12.22
N LEU A 125 10.21 -12.96 13.09
CA LEU A 125 8.84 -12.59 12.77
C LEU A 125 8.79 -11.52 11.65
N SER A 126 9.88 -10.77 11.51
CA SER A 126 10.16 -9.82 10.41
C SER A 126 9.94 -10.38 9.00
N ALA A 127 10.18 -11.67 8.77
CA ALA A 127 9.99 -12.29 7.45
C ALA A 127 8.62 -12.98 7.33
N VAL A 128 8.07 -13.46 8.44
CA VAL A 128 6.81 -14.22 8.45
C VAL A 128 5.60 -13.30 8.35
N VAL A 129 5.61 -12.16 9.04
CA VAL A 129 4.51 -11.17 9.04
C VAL A 129 4.19 -10.63 7.63
N PRO A 130 5.16 -10.14 6.84
CA PRO A 130 4.86 -9.66 5.49
C PRO A 130 4.38 -10.77 4.55
N ILE A 131 4.94 -11.99 4.66
CA ILE A 131 4.49 -13.15 3.86
C ILE A 131 3.04 -13.53 4.23
N LEU A 132 2.72 -13.56 5.52
CA LEU A 132 1.38 -13.88 6.00
C LEU A 132 0.37 -12.83 5.55
N LEU A 133 0.71 -11.53 5.65
CA LEU A 133 -0.16 -10.46 5.19
C LEU A 133 -0.35 -10.48 3.66
N ALA A 134 0.74 -10.70 2.90
CA ALA A 134 0.66 -10.89 1.45
C ALA A 134 -0.23 -12.10 1.10
N GLY A 135 -0.10 -13.21 1.82
CA GLY A 135 -0.94 -14.40 1.67
C GLY A 135 -2.42 -14.11 1.93
N ILE A 136 -2.75 -13.33 2.97
CA ILE A 136 -4.12 -12.88 3.24
C ILE A 136 -4.64 -12.00 2.10
N CYS A 137 -3.84 -11.04 1.61
CA CYS A 137 -4.23 -10.20 0.49
C CYS A 137 -4.50 -11.02 -0.78
N ILE A 138 -3.63 -11.97 -1.11
CA ILE A 138 -3.81 -12.88 -2.25
C ILE A 138 -5.09 -13.70 -2.09
N PHE A 139 -5.32 -14.25 -0.89
CA PHE A 139 -6.53 -15.01 -0.59
C PHE A 139 -7.80 -14.17 -0.80
N LEU A 140 -7.82 -12.93 -0.32
CA LEU A 140 -8.94 -12.00 -0.52
C LEU A 140 -9.16 -11.66 -2.01
N ILE A 141 -8.08 -11.48 -2.77
CA ILE A 141 -8.15 -11.23 -4.22
C ILE A 141 -8.75 -12.44 -4.94
N VAL A 142 -8.32 -13.66 -4.62
CA VAL A 142 -8.87 -14.89 -5.23
C VAL A 142 -10.35 -15.06 -4.89
N LEU A 143 -10.74 -14.79 -3.65
CA LEU A 143 -12.15 -14.82 -3.24
C LEU A 143 -12.99 -13.81 -4.04
N LEU A 144 -12.46 -12.60 -4.24
CA LEU A 144 -13.13 -11.54 -5.00
C LEU A 144 -13.28 -11.91 -6.48
N ILE A 145 -12.25 -12.49 -7.10
CA ILE A 145 -12.27 -12.92 -8.50
C ILE A 145 -13.30 -14.03 -8.75
N ASN A 146 -13.53 -14.90 -7.76
CA ASN A 146 -14.52 -15.97 -7.82
C ASN A 146 -15.94 -15.53 -7.44
N SER A 147 -16.10 -14.32 -6.90
CA SER A 147 -17.40 -13.73 -6.54
C SER A 147 -18.18 -13.22 -7.76
N SER A 148 -19.42 -12.78 -7.54
CA SER A 148 -20.29 -12.17 -8.57
C SER A 148 -19.66 -10.93 -9.20
N TYR A 149 -19.04 -10.06 -8.40
CA TYR A 149 -18.31 -8.89 -8.88
C TYR A 149 -17.12 -9.27 -9.78
N GLY A 150 -16.38 -10.32 -9.42
CA GLY A 150 -15.27 -10.83 -10.23
C GLY A 150 -15.72 -11.34 -11.60
N ARG A 151 -16.89 -11.99 -11.67
CA ARG A 151 -17.49 -12.41 -12.96
C ARG A 151 -17.88 -11.21 -13.83
N ALA A 152 -18.42 -10.15 -13.23
CA ALA A 152 -18.72 -8.92 -13.95
C ALA A 152 -17.44 -8.25 -14.51
N PHE A 153 -16.34 -8.26 -13.74
CA PHE A 153 -15.05 -7.73 -14.23
C PHE A 153 -14.48 -8.54 -15.39
N LYS A 154 -14.60 -9.88 -15.36
CA LYS A 154 -14.20 -10.73 -16.48
C LYS A 154 -15.03 -10.44 -17.73
N ALA A 155 -16.35 -10.32 -17.60
CA ALA A 155 -17.22 -9.98 -18.72
C ALA A 155 -16.87 -8.62 -19.36
N ILE A 156 -16.60 -7.60 -18.55
CA ILE A 156 -16.18 -6.26 -19.04
C ILE A 156 -14.81 -6.32 -19.74
N ARG A 157 -13.92 -7.21 -19.29
CA ARG A 157 -12.60 -7.40 -19.91
C ARG A 157 -12.69 -8.07 -21.28
N ASP A 158 -13.63 -8.99 -21.46
CA ASP A 158 -13.78 -9.74 -22.69
C ASP A 158 -14.45 -8.88 -23.78
N ASP A 159 -15.57 -8.22 -23.48
CA ASP A 159 -16.21 -7.25 -24.37
C ASP A 159 -17.06 -6.24 -23.58
N GLU A 160 -16.67 -4.96 -23.62
CA GLU A 160 -17.39 -3.90 -22.91
C GLU A 160 -18.78 -3.62 -23.49
N ILE A 161 -18.95 -3.74 -24.81
CA ILE A 161 -20.21 -3.47 -25.51
C ILE A 161 -21.20 -4.59 -25.19
N ALA A 162 -20.75 -5.84 -25.23
CA ALA A 162 -21.58 -6.99 -24.86
C ALA A 162 -21.99 -6.94 -23.37
N ALA A 163 -21.06 -6.58 -22.48
CA ALA A 163 -21.37 -6.44 -21.05
C ALA A 163 -22.41 -5.34 -20.79
N GLU A 164 -22.34 -4.22 -21.51
CA GLU A 164 -23.32 -3.14 -21.42
C GLU A 164 -24.70 -3.58 -21.94
N ALA A 165 -24.75 -4.33 -23.05
CA ALA A 165 -25.99 -4.90 -23.60
C ALA A 165 -26.67 -5.88 -22.63
N MET A 166 -25.89 -6.56 -21.78
CA MET A 166 -26.40 -7.47 -20.74
C MET A 166 -26.82 -6.74 -19.45
N GLY A 167 -26.85 -5.40 -19.44
CA GLY A 167 -27.32 -4.58 -18.32
C GLY A 167 -26.28 -4.33 -17.22
N VAL A 168 -25.00 -4.64 -17.46
CA VAL A 168 -23.93 -4.36 -16.49
C VAL A 168 -23.54 -2.89 -16.57
N ASN A 169 -23.62 -2.18 -15.44
CA ASN A 169 -23.16 -0.79 -15.39
C ASN A 169 -21.62 -0.73 -15.43
N LEU A 170 -21.07 -0.41 -16.60
CA LEU A 170 -19.63 -0.33 -16.84
C LEU A 170 -18.93 0.67 -15.90
N ALA A 171 -19.50 1.87 -15.74
CA ALA A 171 -18.89 2.94 -14.94
C ALA A 171 -18.73 2.54 -13.46
N LYS A 172 -19.77 1.94 -12.87
CA LYS A 172 -19.73 1.46 -11.47
C LYS A 172 -18.70 0.35 -11.29
N HIS A 173 -18.66 -0.63 -12.19
CA HIS A 173 -17.74 -1.76 -12.06
C HIS A 173 -16.28 -1.36 -12.35
N LYS A 174 -16.02 -0.51 -13.34
CA LYS A 174 -14.67 0.05 -13.59
C LYS A 174 -14.18 0.87 -12.40
N SER A 175 -15.05 1.69 -11.79
CA SER A 175 -14.72 2.46 -10.58
C SER A 175 -14.45 1.56 -9.37
N LEU A 176 -15.28 0.54 -9.13
CA LEU A 176 -15.08 -0.42 -8.04
C LEU A 176 -13.74 -1.15 -8.19
N SER A 177 -13.44 -1.64 -9.39
CA SER A 177 -12.18 -2.33 -9.70
C SER A 177 -10.96 -1.43 -9.46
N PHE A 178 -11.04 -0.16 -9.86
CA PHE A 178 -9.98 0.82 -9.62
C PHE A 178 -9.74 1.06 -8.13
N VAL A 179 -10.80 1.32 -7.36
CA VAL A 179 -10.71 1.60 -5.91
C VAL A 179 -10.17 0.41 -5.14
N ILE A 180 -10.63 -0.81 -5.44
CA ILE A 180 -10.16 -2.04 -4.79
C ILE A 180 -8.68 -2.30 -5.12
N SER A 181 -8.28 -2.11 -6.37
CA SER A 181 -6.88 -2.25 -6.78
C SER A 181 -5.98 -1.26 -6.03
N SER A 182 -6.41 -0.01 -5.90
CA SER A 182 -5.69 1.02 -5.17
C SER A 182 -5.60 0.76 -3.66
N PHE A 183 -6.61 0.13 -3.06
CA PHE A 183 -6.52 -0.33 -1.66
C PHE A 183 -5.36 -1.30 -1.47
N PHE A 184 -5.27 -2.34 -2.31
CA PHE A 184 -4.18 -3.33 -2.22
C PHE A 184 -2.82 -2.73 -2.59
N ALA A 185 -2.77 -1.79 -3.55
CA ALA A 185 -1.55 -1.05 -3.86
C ALA A 185 -1.08 -0.18 -2.67
N GLY A 186 -2.00 0.45 -1.94
CA GLY A 186 -1.70 1.22 -0.73
C GLY A 186 -1.15 0.34 0.40
N VAL A 187 -1.76 -0.84 0.61
CA VAL A 187 -1.25 -1.86 1.54
C VAL A 187 0.16 -2.30 1.16
N SER A 188 0.41 -2.58 -0.12
CA SER A 188 1.74 -2.93 -0.65
C SER A 188 2.76 -1.81 -0.41
N GLY A 189 2.38 -0.55 -0.64
CA GLY A 189 3.24 0.61 -0.37
C GLY A 189 3.62 0.75 1.12
N ALA A 190 2.68 0.48 2.03
CA ALA A 190 2.98 0.47 3.47
C ALA A 190 3.97 -0.64 3.84
N LEU A 191 3.82 -1.84 3.26
CA LEU A 191 4.78 -2.94 3.45
C LEU A 191 6.15 -2.62 2.85
N PHE A 192 6.19 -1.99 1.67
CA PHE A 192 7.43 -1.55 1.05
C PHE A 192 8.16 -0.51 1.90
N ALA A 193 7.44 0.47 2.46
CA ALA A 193 8.00 1.46 3.38
C ALA A 193 8.64 0.82 4.62
N MET A 194 7.99 -0.21 5.19
CA MET A 194 8.52 -0.97 6.32
C MET A 194 9.72 -1.85 5.93
N PHE A 195 9.80 -2.31 4.69
CA PHE A 195 10.97 -3.07 4.19
C PHE A 195 12.17 -2.17 3.91
N ALA A 196 11.95 -1.00 3.30
CA ALA A 196 13.01 -0.07 2.91
C ALA A 196 13.58 0.74 4.09
N THR A 197 12.90 0.79 5.24
CA THR A 197 13.27 1.51 6.50
C THR A 197 13.45 3.03 6.38
N THR A 198 13.39 3.54 5.15
CA THR A 198 13.51 4.94 4.78
C THR A 198 12.52 5.22 3.66
N VAL A 199 11.75 6.30 3.76
CA VAL A 199 10.79 6.69 2.72
C VAL A 199 11.11 8.09 2.22
N GLN A 200 11.18 8.22 0.90
CA GLN A 200 11.34 9.49 0.20
C GLN A 200 10.59 9.45 -1.13
N ALA A 201 9.92 10.54 -1.51
CA ALA A 201 9.16 10.63 -2.75
C ALA A 201 10.04 10.45 -4.02
N LYS A 202 11.35 10.61 -3.91
CA LYS A 202 12.30 10.45 -5.03
C LYS A 202 12.39 9.00 -5.53
N VAL A 203 12.14 8.00 -4.68
CA VAL A 203 12.23 6.56 -5.04
C VAL A 203 11.06 6.13 -5.91
N PHE A 204 9.89 6.75 -5.73
CA PHE A 204 8.68 6.46 -6.51
C PHE A 204 8.72 7.18 -7.87
N THR A 205 9.63 6.75 -8.73
CA THR A 205 9.74 7.26 -10.11
C THR A 205 8.80 6.52 -11.05
N SER A 206 8.51 7.11 -12.21
CA SER A 206 7.73 6.44 -13.27
C SER A 206 8.36 5.12 -13.73
N ALA A 207 9.68 4.95 -13.59
CA ALA A 207 10.37 3.69 -13.89
C ALA A 207 9.86 2.52 -13.04
N MET A 208 9.64 2.75 -11.74
CA MET A 208 9.11 1.73 -10.83
C MET A 208 7.71 1.27 -11.24
N THR A 209 6.87 2.17 -11.76
CA THR A 209 5.55 1.82 -12.29
C THR A 209 5.67 0.89 -13.50
N TYR A 210 6.61 1.16 -14.41
CA TYR A 210 6.86 0.26 -15.56
C TYR A 210 7.38 -1.10 -15.12
N GLU A 211 8.25 -1.18 -14.12
CA GLU A 211 8.75 -2.46 -13.58
C GLU A 211 7.61 -3.30 -13.01
N ILE A 212 6.71 -2.70 -12.21
CA ILE A 212 5.54 -3.39 -11.66
C ILE A 212 4.62 -3.89 -12.79
N LEU A 213 4.41 -3.08 -13.84
CA LEU A 213 3.63 -3.50 -14.99
C LEU A 213 4.28 -4.67 -15.74
N LEU A 214 5.61 -4.64 -15.93
CA LEU A 214 6.35 -5.72 -16.58
C LEU A 214 6.23 -7.04 -15.80
N ILE A 215 6.30 -7.01 -14.48
CA ILE A 215 6.10 -8.20 -13.64
C ILE A 215 4.74 -8.86 -13.91
N VAL A 216 3.67 -8.07 -14.00
CA VAL A 216 2.31 -8.58 -14.26
C VAL A 216 2.17 -9.09 -15.69
N VAL A 217 2.76 -8.41 -16.67
CA VAL A 217 2.72 -8.83 -18.09
C VAL A 217 3.48 -10.14 -18.28
N ILE A 218 4.67 -10.27 -17.70
CA ILE A 218 5.47 -11.51 -17.74
C ILE A 218 4.77 -12.65 -16.99
N GLY A 219 4.14 -12.34 -15.85
CA GLY A 219 3.33 -13.30 -15.09
C GLY A 219 2.02 -13.74 -15.78
N GLY A 220 1.60 -13.03 -16.82
CA GLY A 220 0.40 -13.31 -17.61
C GLY A 220 -0.82 -12.50 -17.17
N ILE A 221 -1.44 -11.82 -18.14
CA ILE A 221 -2.59 -10.94 -17.93
C ILE A 221 -3.82 -11.69 -17.38
N GLY A 222 -4.02 -11.63 -16.06
CA GLY A 222 -5.13 -12.27 -15.37
C GLY A 222 -4.79 -13.57 -14.62
N SER A 223 -3.51 -13.93 -14.51
CA SER A 223 -3.05 -15.01 -13.64
C SER A 223 -2.47 -14.46 -12.33
N VAL A 224 -3.13 -14.74 -11.20
CA VAL A 224 -2.65 -14.33 -9.86
C VAL A 224 -1.38 -15.07 -9.49
N SER A 225 -1.33 -16.39 -9.72
CA SER A 225 -0.16 -17.21 -9.40
C SER A 225 1.05 -16.86 -10.28
N GLY A 226 0.83 -16.58 -11.56
CA GLY A 226 1.88 -16.16 -12.47
C GLY A 226 2.50 -14.81 -12.09
N SER A 227 1.67 -13.85 -11.68
CA SER A 227 2.14 -12.56 -11.15
C SER A 227 3.01 -12.72 -9.89
N CYS A 228 2.67 -13.66 -9.00
CA CYS A 228 3.45 -13.93 -7.79
C CYS A 228 4.83 -14.53 -8.13
N ILE A 229 4.88 -15.49 -9.05
CA ILE A 229 6.14 -16.13 -9.48
C ILE A 229 7.03 -15.13 -10.21
N ALA A 230 6.46 -14.32 -11.11
CA ALA A 230 7.21 -13.28 -11.82
C ALA A 230 7.80 -12.25 -10.86
N SER A 231 7.05 -11.84 -9.84
CA SER A 231 7.55 -10.92 -8.82
C SER A 231 8.72 -11.52 -8.05
N PHE A 232 8.64 -12.81 -7.69
CA PHE A 232 9.73 -13.48 -6.98
C PHE A 232 10.99 -13.57 -7.84
N LEU A 233 10.85 -13.92 -9.12
CA LEU A 233 11.98 -14.00 -10.05
C LEU A 233 12.64 -12.65 -10.30
N TYR A 234 11.84 -11.59 -10.53
CA TYR A 234 12.36 -10.24 -10.76
C TYR A 234 13.15 -9.71 -9.55
N ILE A 235 12.70 -10.00 -8.33
CA ILE A 235 13.39 -9.58 -7.11
C ILE A 235 14.63 -10.45 -6.81
N ALA A 236 14.61 -11.71 -7.22
CA ALA A 236 15.70 -12.65 -6.96
C ALA A 236 16.89 -12.52 -7.94
N CYS A 237 16.66 -11.98 -9.14
CA CYS A 237 17.68 -11.73 -10.16
C CYS A 237 18.29 -10.34 -10.01
#